data_AF-A0A9P9YWG3-F1
#
_entry.id   AF-A0A9P9YWG3-F1
#
_cell.length_a   1.000
_cell.length_b   1.000
_cell.length_c   1.000
_cell.angle_alpha   90.00
_cell.angle_beta   90.00
_cell.angle_gamma   90.00
#
_symmetry.space_group_name_H-M   'P 1'
#
loop_
_entity.id
_entity.type
_entity.pdbx_description
1 polymer ?
#
loop_
_entity_poly.entity_id
_entity_poly.type
_entity_poly.pdbx_seq_one_letter_code
_entity_poly.pdbx_strand_id
1 'polypeptide(L)'
;MFRRNIAQPVIRQFILRTAVLNFLSKSLKQQWNDLRQLIALLVQSEEYQKDEAQLVEVLELKVAASHRLLKREYDELFIYMMDKRDLWDSPEYFKAKAALGSAIHNLRTCAPTKTMDEGQP
;
A
#
# COMPACT_ATOMS: atom_id res chain seq x y z
N MET A 1 -17.40 -34.01 12.29
CA MET A 1 -16.50 -33.89 11.12
C MET A 1 -16.89 -32.67 10.27
N PHE A 2 -16.71 -31.44 10.78
CA PHE A 2 -17.22 -30.19 10.16
C PHE A 2 -16.14 -29.08 10.07
N ARG A 3 -14.97 -29.35 9.49
CA ARG A 3 -13.92 -28.31 9.27
C ARG A 3 -13.65 -27.95 7.80
N ARG A 4 -14.26 -28.63 6.82
CA ARG A 4 -13.93 -28.41 5.40
C ARG A 4 -14.65 -27.22 4.74
N ASN A 5 -15.84 -26.81 5.23
CA ASN A 5 -16.64 -25.77 4.57
C ASN A 5 -16.29 -24.32 4.96
N ILE A 6 -15.83 -24.08 6.19
CA ILE A 6 -15.48 -22.71 6.67
C ILE A 6 -14.09 -22.30 6.15
N ALA A 7 -13.19 -23.25 5.92
CA ALA A 7 -11.84 -22.99 5.43
C ALA A 7 -11.83 -22.34 4.04
N GLN A 8 -12.74 -22.73 3.14
CA GLN A 8 -12.74 -22.20 1.77
C GLN A 8 -13.04 -20.69 1.70
N PRO A 9 -14.07 -20.14 2.36
CA PRO A 9 -14.30 -18.69 2.41
C PRO A 9 -13.13 -17.93 3.05
N VAL A 10 -12.55 -18.47 4.13
CA VAL A 10 -11.45 -17.81 4.85
C VAL A 10 -10.17 -17.77 4.00
N ILE A 11 -9.83 -18.87 3.34
CA ILE A 11 -8.70 -18.99 2.40
C ILE A 11 -8.89 -18.05 1.20
N ARG A 12 -10.11 -17.96 0.63
CA ARG A 12 -10.40 -17.02 -0.45
C ARG A 12 -10.17 -15.58 -0.02
N GLN A 13 -10.60 -15.20 1.18
CA GLN A 13 -10.36 -13.87 1.73
C GLN A 13 -8.87 -13.59 1.96
N PHE A 14 -8.10 -14.58 2.45
CA PHE A 14 -6.64 -14.49 2.53
C PHE A 14 -6.02 -14.15 1.16
N ILE A 15 -6.40 -14.89 0.13
CA ILE A 15 -5.88 -14.69 -1.24
C ILE A 15 -6.25 -13.30 -1.75
N LEU A 16 -7.51 -12.88 -1.61
CA LEU A 16 -8.00 -11.59 -2.09
C LEU A 16 -7.32 -10.42 -1.38
N ARG A 17 -7.30 -10.41 -0.04
CA ARG A 17 -6.65 -9.35 0.74
C ARG A 17 -5.16 -9.28 0.46
N THR A 18 -4.50 -10.42 0.30
CA THR A 18 -3.07 -10.48 -0.09
C THR A 18 -2.85 -9.90 -1.49
N ALA A 19 -3.73 -10.21 -2.45
CA ALA A 19 -3.64 -9.67 -3.80
C ALA A 19 -3.83 -8.15 -3.84
N VAL A 20 -4.83 -7.64 -3.11
CA VAL A 20 -5.08 -6.19 -2.96
C VAL A 20 -3.86 -5.50 -2.35
N LEU A 21 -3.32 -6.03 -1.26
CA LEU A 21 -2.15 -5.45 -0.60
C LEU A 21 -0.92 -5.39 -1.52
N ASN A 22 -0.68 -6.46 -2.29
CA ASN A 22 0.41 -6.51 -3.27
C ASN A 22 0.21 -5.51 -4.41
N PHE A 23 -1.02 -5.37 -4.90
CA PHE A 23 -1.35 -4.38 -5.92
C PHE A 23 -1.07 -2.97 -5.41
N LEU A 24 -1.62 -2.60 -4.25
CA LEU A 24 -1.40 -1.28 -3.65
C LEU A 24 0.09 -1.01 -3.36
N SER A 25 0.83 -2.02 -2.92
CA SER A 25 2.28 -1.92 -2.70
C SER A 25 3.04 -1.58 -3.99
N LYS A 26 2.66 -2.19 -5.11
CA LYS A 26 3.25 -1.90 -6.43
C LYS A 26 2.84 -0.51 -6.92
N SER A 27 1.57 -0.15 -6.79
CA SER A 27 1.04 1.16 -7.19
C SER A 27 1.71 2.30 -6.44
N LEU A 28 1.84 2.20 -5.11
CA LEU A 28 2.53 3.20 -4.30
C LEU A 28 3.98 3.37 -4.75
N LYS A 29 4.70 2.26 -4.95
CA LYS A 29 6.11 2.30 -5.37
C LYS A 29 6.26 2.96 -6.75
N GLN A 30 5.37 2.66 -7.69
CA GLN A 30 5.39 3.28 -9.01
C GLN A 30 5.15 4.79 -8.91
N GLN A 31 4.08 5.21 -8.25
CA GLN A 31 3.75 6.63 -8.08
C GLN A 31 4.85 7.40 -7.35
N TRP A 32 5.48 6.78 -6.35
CA TRP A 32 6.63 7.35 -5.65
C TRP A 32 7.83 7.55 -6.58
N ASN A 33 8.15 6.54 -7.40
CA ASN A 33 9.24 6.64 -8.36
C ASN A 33 8.98 7.73 -9.41
N ASP A 34 7.75 7.80 -9.93
CA ASP A 34 7.35 8.81 -10.90
C ASP A 34 7.51 10.23 -10.32
N LEU A 35 7.06 10.44 -9.08
CA LEU A 35 7.23 11.71 -8.36
C LEU A 35 8.71 12.06 -8.17
N ARG A 36 9.54 11.10 -7.73
CA ARG A 36 10.96 11.34 -7.50
C ARG A 36 11.71 11.64 -8.79
N GLN A 37 11.35 10.97 -9.89
CA GLN A 37 11.92 11.24 -11.20
C GLN A 37 11.55 12.64 -11.70
N LEU A 38 10.28 13.05 -11.55
CA LEU A 38 9.85 14.40 -11.93
C LEU A 38 10.60 15.46 -11.12
N ILE A 39 10.66 15.32 -9.78
CA ILE A 39 11.40 16.26 -8.93
C ILE A 39 12.87 16.34 -9.34
N ALA A 40 13.51 15.22 -9.64
CA ALA A 40 14.91 15.20 -10.07
C ALA A 40 15.12 15.95 -11.40
N LEU A 41 14.21 15.81 -12.36
CA LEU A 41 14.26 16.54 -13.63
C LEU A 41 14.08 18.04 -13.42
N LEU A 42 13.12 18.44 -12.58
CA LEU A 42 12.85 19.85 -12.28
C LEU A 42 14.03 20.53 -11.57
N VAL A 43 14.73 19.82 -10.68
CA VAL A 43 15.96 20.33 -10.04
C VAL A 43 17.08 20.55 -11.06
N GLN A 44 17.15 19.74 -12.13
CA GLN A 44 18.17 19.88 -13.17
C GLN A 44 17.84 20.98 -14.20
N SER A 45 16.57 21.32 -14.37
CA SER A 45 16.12 22.21 -15.43
C SER A 45 16.28 23.71 -15.13
N GLU A 46 16.63 24.10 -13.89
CA GLU A 46 16.73 25.49 -13.36
C GLU A 46 15.48 26.39 -13.56
N GLU A 47 14.48 25.96 -14.33
CA GLU A 47 13.29 26.70 -14.70
C GLU A 47 12.06 25.95 -14.18
N TYR A 48 11.64 26.27 -12.96
CA TYR A 48 10.47 25.66 -12.32
C TYR A 48 9.20 26.37 -12.80
N GLN A 49 8.48 25.78 -13.74
CA GLN A 49 7.26 26.40 -14.27
C GLN A 49 6.03 26.10 -13.38
N LYS A 50 5.05 27.01 -13.40
CA LYS A 50 3.84 26.91 -12.56
C LYS A 50 3.03 25.63 -12.82
N ASP A 51 3.05 25.13 -14.05
CA ASP A 51 2.32 23.91 -14.44
C ASP A 51 2.99 22.64 -13.89
N GLU A 52 4.31 22.64 -13.81
CA GLU A 52 5.10 21.54 -13.22
C GLU A 52 4.91 21.48 -11.70
N ALA A 53 4.80 22.63 -11.06
CA ALA A 53 4.46 22.74 -9.64
C ALA A 53 3.11 22.09 -9.31
N GLN A 54 2.09 22.35 -10.15
CA GLN A 54 0.76 21.74 -10.00
C GLN A 54 0.80 20.23 -10.24
N LEU A 55 1.57 19.78 -11.24
CA LEU A 55 1.74 18.36 -11.50
C LEU A 55 2.41 17.62 -10.33
N VAL A 56 3.46 18.22 -9.76
CA VAL A 56 4.13 17.69 -8.55
C VAL A 56 3.14 17.58 -7.40
N GLU A 57 2.34 18.62 -7.15
CA GLU A 57 1.32 18.59 -6.09
C GLU A 57 0.29 17.47 -6.30
N VAL A 58 -0.22 17.30 -7.52
CA VAL A 58 -1.15 16.21 -7.85
C VAL A 58 -0.52 14.84 -7.62
N LEU A 59 0.75 14.66 -7.97
CA LEU A 59 1.47 13.41 -7.75
C LEU A 59 1.73 13.14 -6.26
N GLU A 60 2.08 14.17 -5.49
CA GLU A 60 2.20 14.08 -4.02
C GLU A 60 0.89 13.63 -3.38
N LEU A 61 -0.24 14.20 -3.79
CA LEU A 61 -1.58 13.82 -3.30
C LEU A 61 -1.92 12.36 -3.66
N LYS A 62 -1.59 11.92 -4.88
CA LYS A 62 -1.79 10.52 -5.29
C LYS A 62 -0.96 9.55 -4.45
N VAL A 63 0.32 9.88 -4.22
CA VAL A 63 1.21 9.10 -3.35
C VAL A 63 0.64 9.02 -1.93
N ALA A 64 0.20 10.16 -1.38
CA ALA A 64 -0.38 10.22 -0.04
C ALA A 64 -1.66 9.37 0.08
N ALA A 65 -2.54 9.45 -0.92
CA ALA A 65 -3.77 8.64 -0.97
C ALA A 65 -3.46 7.13 -1.04
N SER A 66 -2.55 6.73 -1.92
CA SER A 66 -2.11 5.32 -2.04
C SER A 66 -1.43 4.82 -0.79
N HIS A 67 -0.64 5.66 -0.12
CA HIS A 67 0.02 5.33 1.15
C HIS A 67 -1.00 5.02 2.24
N ARG A 68 -2.01 5.90 2.41
CA ARG A 68 -3.12 5.69 3.36
C ARG A 68 -3.90 4.42 3.06
N LEU A 69 -4.24 4.19 1.79
CA LEU A 69 -4.95 2.97 1.38
C LEU A 69 -4.14 1.72 1.69
N LEU A 70 -2.84 1.72 1.35
CA LEU A 70 -1.96 0.59 1.64
C LEU A 70 -1.84 0.35 3.15
N LYS A 71 -1.73 1.42 3.95
CA LYS A 71 -1.65 1.33 5.41
C LYS A 71 -2.92 0.71 6.00
N ARG A 72 -4.09 1.15 5.53
CA ARG A 72 -5.38 0.57 5.94
C ARG A 72 -5.45 -0.93 5.62
N GLU A 73 -5.18 -1.32 4.38
CA GLU A 73 -5.24 -2.74 3.97
C GLU A 73 -4.19 -3.61 4.67
N TYR A 74 -3.02 -3.03 4.99
CA TYR A 74 -2.01 -3.68 5.81
C TYR A 74 -2.56 -4.01 7.20
N ASP A 75 -3.16 -3.02 7.87
CA ASP A 75 -3.71 -3.20 9.21
C ASP A 75 -4.87 -4.19 9.22
N GLU A 76 -5.77 -4.10 8.23
CA GLU A 76 -6.89 -5.03 8.10
C GLU A 76 -6.42 -6.48 7.85
N LEU A 77 -5.44 -6.70 6.96
CA LEU A 77 -4.90 -8.04 6.72
C LEU A 77 -4.16 -8.57 7.96
N PHE A 78 -3.39 -7.73 8.65
CA PHE A 78 -2.68 -8.12 9.87
C PHE A 78 -3.66 -8.59 10.95
N ILE A 79 -4.71 -7.81 11.23
CA ILE A 79 -5.75 -8.19 12.20
C ILE A 79 -6.42 -9.50 11.77
N TYR A 80 -6.82 -9.60 10.50
CA TYR A 80 -7.45 -10.80 9.97
C TYR A 80 -6.58 -12.06 10.12
N MET A 81 -5.26 -11.94 9.90
CA MET A 81 -4.31 -13.03 10.09
C MET A 81 -4.21 -13.45 11.56
N MET A 82 -4.20 -12.50 12.49
CA MET A 82 -4.12 -12.77 13.93
C MET A 82 -5.39 -13.47 14.46
N ASP A 83 -6.55 -13.17 13.87
CA ASP A 83 -7.82 -13.80 14.21
C ASP A 83 -7.97 -15.24 13.67
N LYS A 84 -7.12 -15.66 12.73
CA LYS A 84 -7.24 -16.95 12.02
C LYS A 84 -6.05 -17.86 12.31
N ARG A 85 -5.79 -18.07 13.61
CA ARG A 85 -4.68 -18.89 14.13
C ARG A 85 -4.63 -20.31 13.59
N ASP A 86 -5.80 -20.91 13.37
CA ASP A 86 -5.92 -22.27 12.80
C ASP A 86 -5.31 -22.41 11.39
N LEU A 87 -5.01 -21.30 10.71
CA LEU A 87 -4.45 -21.28 9.36
C LEU A 87 -3.00 -20.81 9.30
N TRP A 88 -2.31 -20.64 10.44
CA TRP A 88 -0.94 -20.13 10.46
C TRP A 88 0.08 -21.03 9.74
N ASP A 89 -0.21 -22.33 9.64
CA ASP A 89 0.63 -23.28 8.90
C ASP A 89 0.21 -23.41 7.42
N SER A 90 -0.76 -22.62 6.96
CA SER A 90 -1.22 -22.66 5.57
C SER A 90 -0.27 -21.91 4.62
N PRO A 91 -0.15 -22.35 3.36
CA PRO A 91 0.59 -21.61 2.33
C PRO A 91 0.10 -20.17 2.16
N GLU A 92 -1.21 -19.93 2.32
CA GLU A 92 -1.82 -18.62 2.21
C GLU A 92 -1.37 -17.67 3.32
N TYR A 93 -1.21 -18.17 4.55
CA TYR A 93 -0.66 -17.38 5.64
C TYR A 93 0.78 -16.92 5.34
N PHE A 94 1.63 -17.81 4.83
CA PHE A 94 3.01 -17.44 4.47
C PHE A 94 3.06 -16.41 3.34
N LYS A 95 2.20 -16.55 2.32
CA LYS A 95 2.06 -15.55 1.24
C LYS A 95 1.62 -14.19 1.78
N ALA A 96 0.61 -14.19 2.66
CA ALA A 96 0.12 -12.97 3.30
C ALA A 96 1.20 -12.32 4.18
N LYS A 97 1.95 -13.11 4.95
CA LYS A 97 3.07 -12.64 5.77
C LYS A 97 4.16 -11.98 4.92
N ALA A 98 4.53 -12.59 3.78
CA ALA A 98 5.50 -12.02 2.86
C ALA A 98 4.99 -10.70 2.23
N ALA A 99 3.70 -10.64 1.88
CA ALA A 99 3.07 -9.42 1.38
C ALA A 99 3.05 -8.30 2.44
N LEU A 100 2.71 -8.60 3.69
CA LEU A 100 2.82 -7.66 4.81
C LEU A 100 4.25 -7.14 4.97
N GLY A 101 5.25 -8.03 4.92
CA GLY A 101 6.67 -7.64 4.99
C GLY A 101 7.08 -6.66 3.89
N SER A 102 6.57 -6.87 2.67
CA SER A 102 6.84 -5.99 1.53
C SER A 102 6.09 -4.66 1.64
N ALA A 103 4.83 -4.70 2.08
CA ALA A 103 3.99 -3.53 2.27
C ALA A 103 4.56 -2.60 3.35
N ILE A 104 4.99 -3.12 4.51
CA ILE A 104 5.57 -2.28 5.57
C ILE A 104 6.89 -1.66 5.14
N HIS A 105 7.70 -2.36 4.33
CA HIS A 105 8.89 -1.78 3.74
C HIS A 105 8.53 -0.60 2.82
N ASN A 106 7.56 -0.78 1.91
CA ASN A 106 7.13 0.29 1.00
C ASN A 106 6.49 1.47 1.75
N LEU A 107 5.68 1.23 2.78
CA LEU A 107 5.11 2.28 3.62
C LEU A 107 6.19 3.14 4.31
N ARG A 108 7.33 2.55 4.67
CA ARG A 108 8.46 3.27 5.26
C ARG A 108 9.28 4.03 4.21
N THR A 109 9.52 3.41 3.05
CA THR A 109 10.36 3.98 1.99
C THR A 109 9.65 5.08 1.21
N CYS A 110 8.35 4.95 0.99
CA CYS A 110 7.53 5.87 0.19
C CYS A 110 6.72 6.80 1.11
N ALA A 111 7.39 7.45 2.07
CA ALA A 111 6.74 8.32 3.04
C ALA A 111 6.34 9.66 2.38
N PRO A 112 5.03 9.99 2.30
CA PRO A 112 4.59 11.27 1.77
C PRO A 112 5.08 12.40 2.69
N THR A 113 5.66 13.45 2.11
CA THR A 113 6.08 14.67 2.83
C THR A 113 4.90 15.58 3.14
N LYS A 114 3.85 15.55 2.31
CA LYS A 114 2.58 16.23 2.55
C LYS A 114 1.54 15.24 3.03
N THR A 115 0.96 15.51 4.20
CA THR A 115 -0.30 14.91 4.62
C THR A 115 -1.43 15.63 3.90
N MET A 116 -2.35 14.91 3.23
CA MET A 116 -3.62 15.51 2.84
C MET A 116 -4.28 15.99 4.12
N ASP A 117 -4.37 17.29 4.32
CA ASP A 117 -4.90 17.90 5.54
C ASP A 117 -6.19 17.18 5.94
N GLU A 118 -6.22 16.64 7.16
CA GLU A 118 -7.45 16.10 7.70
C GLU A 118 -8.40 17.29 7.75
N GLY A 119 -9.52 17.19 7.03
CA GLY A 119 -10.60 18.16 7.16
C GLY A 119 -10.93 18.28 8.65
N GLN A 120 -10.50 19.38 9.26
CA GLN A 120 -10.92 19.74 10.61
C GLN A 120 -12.45 19.93 10.59
N PRO A 121 -13.14 19.52 11.67
CA PRO A 121 -14.57 19.76 11.83
C PRO A 121 -14.91 21.25 11.85
#